data_AF-A0A1S9DCG2-F1
#
_entry.id   AF-A0A1S9DCG2-F1
#
_cell.length_a   1.000
_cell.length_b   1.000
_cell.length_c   1.000
_cell.angle_alpha   90.00
_cell.angle_beta   90.00
_cell.angle_gamma   90.00
#
_symmetry.space_group_name_H-M   'P 1'
#
loop_
_entity.id
_entity.type
_entity.pdbx_description
1 polymer ?
#
loop_
_entity_poly.entity_id
_entity_poly.type
_entity_poly.pdbx_seq_one_letter_code
_entity_poly.pdbx_strand_id
1 'polypeptide(L)'
;MISPRSEVDQEKVSVVSSKYEEAPDGGRAWLVAAGGASLFFCCLGFANSFGTFEEYYLSHQLRGQTPDNIAWIGSLAAFLQFATGAISGPLFDRYGAWIIRPAAVAYVFAMMMLSLCKTYWQIMLVQGVLMGVVTGFLQFPAFPAVSQWFDKRRAAALGIAAAGSSVGGIAIPIALSKMLNGSSLGFGWSVRIIGFLIMPIMAFACLTVNRRLPPSTSPFWIPSALKEAKFALLIVSLFFMFIGMFFPLFYIPSYAVSRSMSATLSGYLLAILNAASTFGRVIPGILADKFGRLNAFMVGGITTAIVIFCFNLATTNAGLIVYSAVIGFTSGTIISGASAAFTLCPKDPRDMGTYMGMGIALSSFATLIGPPVNGALVKHYGGYSEASIFSGVMCFTGGFFALATKAMTPQGIFGRT
;
A
#
# COMPACT_ATOMS: atom_id res chain seq x y z
N MET A 1 12.87 -27.04 27.74
CA MET A 1 14.22 -26.43 27.88
C MET A 1 14.31 -25.28 26.90
N ILE A 2 14.18 -24.05 27.39
CA ILE A 2 14.34 -22.84 26.58
C ILE A 2 15.85 -22.71 26.29
N SER A 3 16.22 -22.45 25.03
CA SER A 3 17.62 -22.35 24.62
C SER A 3 18.27 -21.09 25.23
N PRO A 4 19.47 -21.17 25.83
CA PRO A 4 20.14 -20.03 26.45
C PRO A 4 20.36 -18.84 25.49
N ARG A 5 20.38 -19.08 24.17
CA ARG A 5 20.44 -18.00 23.17
C ARG A 5 19.19 -17.12 23.14
N SER A 6 18.01 -17.70 23.41
CA SER A 6 16.74 -16.97 23.35
C SER A 6 16.51 -16.05 24.56
N GLU A 7 17.04 -16.40 25.73
CA GLU A 7 17.01 -15.54 26.92
C GLU A 7 17.95 -14.35 26.77
N VAL A 8 19.16 -14.56 26.25
CA VAL A 8 20.15 -13.48 26.01
C VAL A 8 19.68 -12.49 24.93
N ASP A 9 18.98 -12.97 23.89
CA ASP A 9 18.39 -12.10 22.87
C ASP A 9 17.17 -11.32 23.42
N GLN A 10 16.36 -11.92 24.29
CA GLN A 10 15.26 -11.22 24.98
C GLN A 10 15.76 -10.16 25.97
N GLU A 11 16.84 -10.46 26.70
CA GLU A 11 17.46 -9.55 27.66
C GLU A 11 18.16 -8.37 26.95
N LYS A 12 18.76 -8.58 25.77
CA LYS A 12 19.28 -7.48 24.96
C LYS A 12 18.19 -6.59 24.36
N VAL A 13 17.06 -7.18 23.94
CA VAL A 13 15.91 -6.41 23.42
C VAL A 13 15.24 -5.60 24.54
N SER A 14 15.14 -6.14 25.76
CA SER A 14 14.60 -5.42 26.91
C SER A 14 15.51 -4.28 27.39
N VAL A 15 16.84 -4.46 27.32
CA VAL A 15 17.83 -3.42 27.66
C VAL A 15 17.88 -2.28 26.63
N VAL A 16 17.55 -2.52 25.35
CA VAL A 16 17.40 -1.43 24.36
C VAL A 16 16.06 -0.71 24.53
N SER A 17 14.99 -1.43 24.87
CA SER A 17 13.69 -0.83 25.20
C SER A 17 13.73 0.04 26.45
N SER A 18 14.61 -0.23 27.41
CA SER A 18 14.73 0.58 28.65
C SER A 18 15.42 1.93 28.45
N LYS A 19 16.01 2.18 27.28
CA LYS A 19 16.78 3.41 26.99
C LYS A 19 15.92 4.58 26.51
N TYR A 20 14.66 4.33 26.13
CA TYR A 20 13.74 5.35 25.65
C TYR A 20 12.45 5.29 26.46
N GLU A 21 11.81 6.45 26.68
CA GLU A 21 10.47 6.49 27.29
C GLU A 21 9.50 5.56 26.53
N GLU A 22 8.47 5.07 27.21
CA GLU A 22 7.42 4.26 26.58
C GLU A 22 6.59 5.07 25.58
N ALA A 23 6.06 4.40 24.55
CA ALA A 23 5.14 5.01 23.59
C ALA A 23 3.87 5.53 24.30
N PRO A 24 3.37 6.76 24.02
CA PRO A 24 2.22 7.30 24.72
C PRO A 24 0.91 6.60 24.33
N ASP A 25 0.84 5.97 23.15
CA ASP A 25 -0.36 5.28 22.63
C ASP A 25 -1.65 6.15 22.62
N GLY A 26 -1.52 7.48 22.76
CA GLY A 26 -2.60 8.42 23.01
C GLY A 26 -2.24 9.88 22.68
N GLY A 27 -3.24 10.77 22.76
CA GLY A 27 -3.08 12.21 22.52
C GLY A 27 -2.44 12.50 21.16
N ARG A 28 -1.23 13.08 21.19
CA ARG A 28 -0.46 13.45 19.98
C ARG A 28 -0.17 12.27 19.04
N ALA A 29 -0.10 11.04 19.56
CA ALA A 29 0.08 9.85 18.74
C ALA A 29 -1.05 9.69 17.69
N TRP A 30 -2.29 9.97 18.07
CA TRP A 30 -3.44 9.90 17.16
C TRP A 30 -3.45 11.03 16.13
N LEU A 31 -2.90 12.21 16.48
CA LEU A 31 -2.67 13.28 15.50
C LEU A 31 -1.64 12.85 14.45
N VAL A 32 -0.56 12.18 14.84
CA VAL A 32 0.44 11.63 13.91
C VAL A 32 -0.19 10.54 13.02
N ALA A 33 -1.02 9.66 13.59
CA ALA A 33 -1.74 8.65 12.82
C ALA A 33 -2.71 9.27 11.81
N ALA A 34 -3.45 10.32 12.19
CA ALA A 34 -4.34 11.06 11.29
C ALA A 34 -3.54 11.79 10.19
N GLY A 35 -2.38 12.36 10.51
CA GLY A 35 -1.45 12.91 9.53
C GLY A 35 -0.94 11.86 8.54
N GLY A 36 -0.56 10.68 9.03
CA GLY A 36 -0.19 9.54 8.19
C GLY A 36 -1.33 9.11 7.28
N ALA A 37 -2.54 8.97 7.82
CA ALA A 37 -3.75 8.66 7.04
C ALA A 37 -4.01 9.70 5.94
N SER A 38 -3.79 10.98 6.24
CA SER A 38 -3.92 12.08 5.28
C SER A 38 -2.92 11.96 4.13
N LEU A 39 -1.66 11.58 4.39
CA LEU A 39 -0.66 11.31 3.34
C LEU A 39 -1.09 10.15 2.44
N PHE A 40 -1.58 9.06 3.03
CA PHE A 40 -2.07 7.90 2.27
C PHE A 40 -3.31 8.23 1.45
N PHE A 41 -4.24 9.02 2.00
CA PHE A 41 -5.42 9.52 1.31
C PHE A 41 -5.05 10.28 0.04
N CYS A 42 -4.13 11.24 0.14
CA CYS A 42 -3.72 12.04 -1.00
C CYS A 42 -2.95 11.21 -2.03
N CYS A 43 -1.94 10.46 -1.61
CA CYS A 43 -1.00 9.83 -2.53
C CYS A 43 -1.58 8.57 -3.18
N LEU A 44 -1.97 7.55 -2.39
CA LEU A 44 -2.51 6.31 -2.95
C LEU A 44 -3.95 6.51 -3.46
N GLY A 45 -4.72 7.43 -2.86
CA GLY A 45 -6.05 7.74 -3.37
C GLY A 45 -6.01 8.35 -4.78
N PHE A 46 -5.06 9.25 -5.03
CA PHE A 46 -4.83 9.76 -6.39
C PHE A 46 -4.28 8.68 -7.33
N ALA A 47 -3.35 7.83 -6.87
CA ALA A 47 -2.83 6.72 -7.68
C ALA A 47 -3.93 5.75 -8.13
N ASN A 48 -4.92 5.47 -7.27
CA ASN A 48 -6.10 4.67 -7.61
C ASN A 48 -6.99 5.31 -8.70
N SER A 49 -6.82 6.60 -8.99
CA SER A 49 -7.53 7.30 -10.08
C SER A 49 -6.89 7.05 -11.45
N PHE A 50 -5.78 6.30 -11.53
CA PHE A 50 -5.08 6.05 -12.79
C PHE A 50 -5.98 5.42 -13.86
N GLY A 51 -6.88 4.49 -13.50
CA GLY A 51 -7.83 3.92 -14.46
C GLY A 51 -8.75 4.97 -15.10
N THR A 52 -9.20 5.97 -14.33
CA THR A 52 -9.98 7.10 -14.86
C THR A 52 -9.14 7.99 -15.78
N PHE A 53 -7.87 8.22 -15.42
CA PHE A 53 -6.93 8.94 -16.27
C PHE A 53 -6.66 8.21 -17.58
N GLU A 54 -6.42 6.89 -17.52
CA GLU A 54 -6.15 6.05 -18.69
C GLU A 54 -7.29 6.09 -19.71
N GLU A 55 -8.54 5.92 -19.25
CA GLU A 55 -9.73 6.04 -20.09
C GLU A 55 -9.85 7.43 -20.73
N TYR A 56 -9.61 8.48 -19.95
CA TYR A 56 -9.65 9.85 -20.44
C TYR A 56 -8.54 10.14 -21.46
N TYR A 57 -7.32 9.66 -21.21
CA TYR A 57 -6.18 9.83 -22.09
C TYR A 57 -6.40 9.15 -23.45
N LEU A 58 -6.93 7.92 -23.45
CA LEU A 58 -7.26 7.17 -24.67
C LEU A 58 -8.29 7.89 -25.55
N SER A 59 -9.25 8.58 -24.92
CA SER A 59 -10.33 9.27 -25.62
C SER A 59 -9.98 10.72 -26.00
N HIS A 60 -9.01 11.36 -25.34
CA HIS A 60 -8.68 12.78 -25.48
C HIS A 60 -7.20 13.04 -25.80
N GLN A 61 -6.39 13.46 -24.82
CA GLN A 61 -5.05 14.01 -25.02
C GLN A 61 -4.09 13.07 -25.76
N LEU A 62 -4.25 11.76 -25.53
CA LEU A 62 -3.40 10.72 -26.10
C LEU A 62 -4.15 9.86 -27.12
N ARG A 63 -5.21 10.40 -27.73
CA ARG A 63 -5.96 9.76 -28.83
C ARG A 63 -5.01 9.49 -30.00
N GLY A 64 -4.52 8.27 -30.10
CA GLY A 64 -3.50 7.84 -31.07
C GLY A 64 -2.33 7.06 -30.46
N GLN A 65 -2.19 7.06 -29.14
CA GLN A 65 -1.29 6.15 -28.43
C GLN A 65 -1.96 4.79 -28.23
N THR A 66 -1.15 3.73 -28.13
CA THR A 66 -1.65 2.41 -27.77
C THR A 66 -2.02 2.36 -26.29
N PRO A 67 -3.01 1.52 -25.89
CA PRO A 67 -3.33 1.28 -24.48
C PRO A 67 -2.08 0.88 -23.67
N ASP A 68 -1.23 0.02 -24.23
CA ASP A 68 0.02 -0.41 -23.61
C ASP A 68 0.96 0.76 -23.28
N ASN A 69 1.09 1.74 -24.20
CA ASN A 69 1.93 2.92 -23.96
C ASN A 69 1.42 3.76 -22.78
N ILE A 70 0.09 3.90 -22.66
CA ILE A 70 -0.52 4.69 -21.58
C ILE A 70 -0.40 3.95 -20.24
N ALA A 71 -0.66 2.63 -20.22
CA ALA A 71 -0.53 1.79 -19.03
C ALA A 71 0.89 1.83 -18.41
N TRP A 72 1.93 2.07 -19.22
CA TRP A 72 3.29 2.29 -18.73
C TRP A 72 3.43 3.49 -17.79
N ILE A 73 2.63 4.54 -17.95
CA ILE A 73 2.67 5.73 -17.09
C ILE A 73 2.32 5.34 -15.65
N GLY A 74 1.21 4.63 -15.47
CA GLY A 74 0.75 4.18 -14.16
C GLY A 74 1.64 3.09 -13.57
N SER A 75 2.11 2.16 -14.40
CA SER A 75 3.03 1.09 -13.96
C SER A 75 4.36 1.64 -13.46
N LEU A 76 4.94 2.59 -14.19
CA LEU A 76 6.18 3.26 -13.77
C LEU A 76 5.98 4.08 -12.49
N ALA A 77 4.85 4.81 -12.39
CA ALA A 77 4.49 5.55 -11.17
C ALA A 77 4.41 4.64 -9.96
N ALA A 78 3.70 3.51 -10.08
CA ALA A 78 3.56 2.54 -9.00
C ALA A 78 4.91 1.94 -8.60
N PHE A 79 5.73 1.53 -9.58
CA PHE A 79 7.06 1.00 -9.31
C PHE A 79 7.94 2.02 -8.58
N LEU A 80 8.07 3.25 -9.09
CA LEU A 80 8.89 4.29 -8.47
C LEU A 80 8.37 4.68 -7.09
N GLN A 81 7.05 4.70 -6.91
CA GLN A 81 6.41 4.94 -5.61
C GLN A 81 6.87 3.93 -4.58
N PHE A 82 6.96 2.63 -4.92
CA PHE A 82 7.40 1.64 -3.94
C PHE A 82 8.93 1.49 -3.86
N ALA A 83 9.64 1.59 -4.99
CA ALA A 83 11.10 1.46 -5.05
C ALA A 83 11.81 2.56 -4.26
N THR A 84 11.26 3.77 -4.23
CA THR A 84 11.78 4.87 -3.41
C THR A 84 11.67 4.62 -1.90
N GLY A 85 10.97 3.56 -1.46
CA GLY A 85 10.99 3.08 -0.08
C GLY A 85 12.39 2.74 0.42
N ALA A 86 13.24 2.19 -0.45
CA ALA A 86 14.64 1.88 -0.15
C ALA A 86 15.47 3.12 0.23
N ILE A 87 15.03 4.30 -0.19
CA ILE A 87 15.74 5.57 0.01
C ILE A 87 15.04 6.40 1.10
N SER A 88 13.73 6.55 1.01
CA SER A 88 12.92 7.37 1.90
C SER A 88 12.86 6.84 3.33
N GLY A 89 12.86 5.52 3.53
CA GLY A 89 12.91 4.90 4.86
C GLY A 89 14.18 5.27 5.65
N PRO A 90 15.39 5.00 5.13
CA PRO A 90 16.64 5.42 5.77
C PRO A 90 16.78 6.93 5.96
N LEU A 91 16.25 7.73 5.03
CA LEU A 91 16.22 9.18 5.19
C LEU A 91 15.31 9.61 6.35
N PHE A 92 14.18 8.92 6.56
CA PHE A 92 13.33 9.16 7.72
C PHE A 92 14.07 8.86 9.02
N ASP A 93 14.79 7.74 9.09
CA ASP A 93 15.52 7.37 10.29
C ASP A 93 16.59 8.42 10.67
N ARG A 94 17.19 9.10 9.68
CA ARG A 94 18.21 10.15 9.90
C ARG A 94 17.61 11.54 10.13
N TYR A 95 16.78 11.99 9.21
CA TYR A 95 16.28 13.37 9.17
C TYR A 95 14.87 13.53 9.76
N GLY A 96 14.20 12.43 10.08
CA GLY A 96 12.84 12.44 10.59
C GLY A 96 11.79 12.84 9.56
N ALA A 97 10.65 13.31 10.05
CA ALA A 97 9.53 13.75 9.23
C ALA A 97 9.81 15.01 8.37
N TRP A 98 10.97 15.66 8.54
CA TRP A 98 11.33 16.86 7.74
C TRP A 98 11.40 16.58 6.24
N ILE A 99 11.71 15.36 5.82
CA ILE A 99 11.76 14.97 4.41
C ILE A 99 10.38 14.98 3.72
N ILE A 100 9.29 14.91 4.49
CA ILE A 100 7.91 14.92 3.97
C ILE A 100 7.56 16.30 3.40
N ARG A 101 8.09 17.38 4.00
CA ARG A 101 7.73 18.78 3.63
C ARG A 101 8.14 19.16 2.21
N PRO A 102 9.41 19.01 1.77
CA PRO A 102 9.77 19.31 0.39
C PRO A 102 9.06 18.37 -0.60
N ALA A 103 8.85 17.10 -0.23
CA ALA A 103 8.09 16.15 -1.04
C ALA A 103 6.62 16.60 -1.20
N ALA A 104 5.99 17.14 -0.16
CA ALA A 104 4.61 17.63 -0.23
C ALA A 104 4.46 18.80 -1.20
N VAL A 105 5.41 19.76 -1.16
CA VAL A 105 5.46 20.87 -2.12
C VAL A 105 5.66 20.36 -3.54
N ALA A 106 6.60 19.43 -3.74
CA ALA A 106 6.85 18.81 -5.03
C ALA A 106 5.63 18.04 -5.56
N TYR A 107 4.84 17.41 -4.68
CA TYR A 107 3.64 16.67 -5.06
C TYR A 107 2.53 17.58 -5.57
N VAL A 108 2.26 18.67 -4.84
CA VAL A 108 1.29 19.68 -5.27
C VAL A 108 1.76 20.33 -6.56
N PHE A 109 3.04 20.68 -6.68
CA PHE A 109 3.62 21.17 -7.92
C PHE A 109 3.42 20.19 -9.08
N ALA A 110 3.69 18.90 -8.87
CA ALA A 110 3.51 17.86 -9.89
C ALA A 110 2.05 17.76 -10.35
N MET A 111 1.07 17.83 -9.45
CA MET A 111 -0.34 17.88 -9.85
C MET A 111 -0.69 19.14 -10.66
N MET A 112 -0.17 20.30 -10.27
CA MET A 112 -0.39 21.53 -11.04
C MET A 112 0.26 21.45 -12.42
N MET A 113 1.44 20.85 -12.54
CA MET A 113 2.09 20.60 -13.82
C MET A 113 1.32 19.58 -14.66
N LEU A 114 0.79 18.52 -14.05
CA LEU A 114 -0.02 17.52 -14.73
C LEU A 114 -1.22 18.15 -15.43
N SER A 115 -1.85 19.15 -14.78
CA SER A 115 -2.97 19.90 -15.36
C SER A 115 -2.66 20.63 -16.68
N LEU A 116 -1.38 20.86 -16.98
CA LEU A 116 -0.90 21.56 -18.18
C LEU A 116 -0.42 20.60 -19.27
N CYS A 117 -0.19 19.34 -18.94
CA CYS A 117 0.35 18.34 -19.87
C CYS A 117 -0.63 18.07 -21.02
N LYS A 118 -0.12 17.96 -22.24
CA LYS A 118 -0.89 17.62 -23.44
C LYS A 118 -0.32 16.43 -24.21
N THR A 119 0.96 16.13 -24.03
CA THR A 119 1.66 15.07 -24.77
C THR A 119 2.08 13.93 -23.86
N TYR A 120 2.28 12.75 -24.46
CA TYR A 120 2.67 11.52 -23.76
C TYR A 120 3.87 11.73 -22.83
N TRP A 121 4.96 12.31 -23.35
CA TRP A 121 6.19 12.50 -22.57
C TRP A 121 6.03 13.46 -21.40
N GLN A 122 5.20 14.50 -21.54
CA GLN A 122 4.89 15.41 -20.42
C GLN A 122 4.15 14.67 -19.30
N ILE A 123 3.15 13.85 -19.66
CA ILE A 123 2.40 13.05 -18.68
C ILE A 123 3.30 11.98 -18.06
N MET A 124 4.14 11.30 -18.85
CA MET A 124 5.10 10.30 -18.38
C MET A 124 6.09 10.90 -17.35
N LEU A 125 6.68 12.06 -17.65
CA LEU A 125 7.63 12.70 -16.74
C LEU A 125 6.96 13.20 -15.46
N VAL A 126 5.75 13.78 -15.55
CA VAL A 126 5.08 14.35 -14.38
C VAL A 126 4.35 13.29 -13.57
N GLN A 127 3.44 12.52 -14.17
CA GLN A 127 2.62 11.54 -13.47
C GLN A 127 3.37 10.22 -13.24
N GLY A 128 4.13 9.76 -14.23
CA GLY A 128 4.93 8.53 -14.15
C GLY A 128 6.13 8.69 -13.20
N VAL A 129 7.02 9.63 -13.51
CA VAL A 129 8.30 9.77 -12.81
C VAL A 129 8.20 10.66 -11.57
N LEU A 130 7.88 11.95 -11.74
CA LEU A 130 7.92 12.92 -10.65
C LEU A 130 6.93 12.57 -9.52
N MET A 131 5.66 12.33 -9.85
CA MET A 131 4.66 11.93 -8.86
C MET A 131 5.00 10.58 -8.24
N GLY A 132 5.43 9.58 -9.03
CA GLY A 132 5.85 8.27 -8.52
C GLY A 132 6.97 8.38 -7.49
N VAL A 133 8.03 9.15 -7.78
CA VAL A 133 9.13 9.34 -6.81
C VAL A 133 8.63 10.07 -5.56
N VAL A 134 7.92 11.17 -5.73
CA VAL A 134 7.49 12.03 -4.62
C VAL A 134 6.50 11.32 -3.68
N THR A 135 5.58 10.51 -4.18
CA THR A 135 4.62 9.78 -3.34
C THR A 135 5.32 8.80 -2.40
N GLY A 136 6.41 8.16 -2.82
CA GLY A 136 7.20 7.30 -1.94
C GLY A 136 7.87 8.07 -0.81
N PHE A 137 8.42 9.27 -1.09
CA PHE A 137 8.96 10.17 -0.06
C PHE A 137 7.91 10.72 0.92
N LEU A 138 6.63 10.64 0.57
CA LEU A 138 5.53 11.00 1.47
C LEU A 138 5.07 9.80 2.31
N GLN A 139 4.87 8.64 1.69
CA GLN A 139 4.22 7.50 2.34
C GLN A 139 5.13 6.67 3.23
N PHE A 140 6.34 6.38 2.77
CA PHE A 140 7.22 5.49 3.51
C PHE A 140 7.78 6.07 4.79
N PRO A 141 8.00 7.39 4.91
CA PRO A 141 8.28 8.01 6.19
C PRO A 141 7.08 8.01 7.15
N ALA A 142 5.85 7.91 6.63
CA ALA A 142 4.64 7.95 7.45
C ALA A 142 4.46 6.68 8.30
N PHE A 143 4.74 5.49 7.74
CA PHE A 143 4.67 4.23 8.50
C PHE A 143 5.56 4.19 9.75
N PRO A 144 6.89 4.42 9.66
CA PRO A 144 7.77 4.44 10.81
C PRO A 144 7.49 5.63 11.73
N ALA A 145 7.06 6.78 11.21
CA ALA A 145 6.61 7.88 12.05
C ALA A 145 5.45 7.42 12.94
N VAL A 146 4.38 6.87 12.37
CA VAL A 146 3.24 6.37 13.14
C VAL A 146 3.68 5.26 14.10
N SER A 147 4.47 4.29 13.65
CA SER A 147 4.86 3.14 14.47
C SER A 147 5.67 3.52 15.72
N GLN A 148 6.48 4.59 15.66
CA GLN A 148 7.25 5.07 16.80
C GLN A 148 6.39 5.64 17.94
N TRP A 149 5.19 6.14 17.65
CA TRP A 149 4.29 6.75 18.65
C TRP A 149 3.39 5.75 19.38
N PHE A 150 3.35 4.50 18.90
CA PHE A 150 2.50 3.44 19.44
C PHE A 150 3.32 2.20 19.79
N ASP A 151 2.97 1.54 20.87
CA ASP A 151 3.52 0.23 21.20
C ASP A 151 2.40 -0.80 21.34
N LYS A 152 1.43 -0.53 22.22
CA LYS A 152 0.29 -1.42 22.49
C LYS A 152 -0.73 -1.42 21.36
N ARG A 153 -0.88 -0.30 20.64
CA ARG A 153 -1.87 -0.13 19.55
C ARG A 153 -1.21 0.10 18.19
N ARG A 154 0.00 -0.45 18.01
CA ARG A 154 0.84 -0.16 16.84
C ARG A 154 0.21 -0.66 15.54
N ALA A 155 -0.32 -1.88 15.50
CA ALA A 155 -0.93 -2.41 14.28
C ALA A 155 -2.25 -1.71 13.96
N ALA A 156 -3.05 -1.34 14.97
CA ALA A 156 -4.26 -0.53 14.78
C ALA A 156 -3.93 0.85 14.20
N ALA A 157 -2.91 1.53 14.72
CA ALA A 157 -2.49 2.85 14.23
C ALA A 157 -1.96 2.79 12.79
N LEU A 158 -1.14 1.78 12.45
CA LEU A 158 -0.69 1.54 11.08
C LEU A 158 -1.85 1.18 10.15
N GLY A 159 -2.83 0.42 10.64
CA GLY A 159 -4.07 0.12 9.94
C GLY A 159 -4.89 1.37 9.62
N ILE A 160 -5.03 2.30 10.57
CA ILE A 160 -5.73 3.59 10.37
C ILE A 160 -4.97 4.48 9.38
N ALA A 161 -3.64 4.57 9.50
CA ALA A 161 -2.82 5.29 8.54
C ALA A 161 -2.99 4.71 7.13
N ALA A 162 -2.90 3.39 6.99
CA ALA A 162 -3.12 2.71 5.73
C ALA A 162 -4.56 2.86 5.21
N ALA A 163 -5.57 2.95 6.08
CA ALA A 163 -6.97 3.09 5.68
C ALA A 163 -7.25 4.41 4.95
N GLY A 164 -6.43 5.44 5.18
CA GLY A 164 -6.49 6.69 4.43
C GLY A 164 -6.44 6.47 2.92
N SER A 165 -5.62 5.53 2.42
CA SER A 165 -5.52 5.25 0.98
C SER A 165 -6.82 4.72 0.39
N SER A 166 -7.54 3.93 1.17
CA SER A 166 -8.80 3.32 0.75
C SER A 166 -9.91 4.37 0.68
N VAL A 167 -10.01 5.25 1.68
CA VAL A 167 -10.95 6.38 1.64
C VAL A 167 -10.64 7.32 0.47
N GLY A 168 -9.35 7.61 0.23
CA GLY A 168 -8.91 8.41 -0.91
C GLY A 168 -9.22 7.75 -2.25
N GLY A 169 -9.06 6.43 -2.34
CA GLY A 169 -9.38 5.62 -3.52
C GLY A 169 -10.88 5.52 -3.82
N ILE A 170 -11.75 6.00 -2.93
CA ILE A 170 -13.19 6.17 -3.20
C ILE A 170 -13.43 7.60 -3.66
N ALA A 171 -13.01 8.58 -2.84
CA ALA A 171 -13.37 9.98 -3.03
C ALA A 171 -12.74 10.58 -4.30
N ILE A 172 -11.43 10.36 -4.52
CA ILE A 172 -10.68 11.03 -5.59
C ILE A 172 -11.08 10.51 -6.98
N PRO A 173 -11.13 9.19 -7.26
CA PRO A 173 -11.52 8.71 -8.59
C PRO A 173 -12.96 9.09 -8.95
N ILE A 174 -13.91 9.04 -7.99
CA ILE A 174 -15.30 9.41 -8.23
C ILE A 174 -15.41 10.90 -8.53
N ALA A 175 -14.77 11.76 -7.73
CA ALA A 175 -14.76 13.20 -7.97
C ALA A 175 -14.14 13.52 -9.33
N LEU A 176 -12.99 12.91 -9.64
CA LEU A 176 -12.29 13.10 -10.90
C LEU A 176 -13.12 12.65 -12.10
N SER A 177 -13.71 11.45 -12.05
CA SER A 177 -14.55 10.92 -13.13
C SER A 177 -15.76 11.81 -13.40
N LYS A 178 -16.45 12.29 -12.36
CA LYS A 178 -17.56 13.24 -12.52
C LYS A 178 -17.12 14.56 -13.12
N MET A 179 -15.96 15.09 -12.74
CA MET A 179 -15.45 16.34 -13.30
C MET A 179 -14.98 16.18 -14.75
N LEU A 180 -14.31 15.08 -15.09
CA LEU A 180 -13.80 14.83 -16.44
C LEU A 180 -14.91 14.49 -17.44
N ASN A 181 -15.90 13.69 -17.04
CA ASN A 181 -16.91 13.14 -17.95
C ASN A 181 -18.28 13.80 -17.83
N GLY A 182 -18.60 14.40 -16.68
CA GLY A 182 -19.92 14.96 -16.37
C GLY A 182 -19.98 16.48 -16.29
N SER A 183 -18.89 17.19 -16.58
CA SER A 183 -18.82 18.65 -16.45
C SER A 183 -18.10 19.33 -17.63
N SER A 184 -18.26 20.65 -17.75
CA SER A 184 -17.57 21.46 -18.75
C SER A 184 -16.16 21.93 -18.33
N LEU A 185 -15.67 21.50 -17.15
CA LEU A 185 -14.40 21.99 -16.57
C LEU A 185 -13.16 21.56 -17.38
N GLY A 186 -13.25 20.45 -18.12
CA GLY A 186 -12.13 19.88 -18.87
C GLY A 186 -11.01 19.34 -17.98
N PHE A 187 -9.98 18.75 -18.60
CA PHE A 187 -8.89 18.07 -17.90
C PHE A 187 -8.12 18.95 -16.90
N GLY A 188 -7.64 20.11 -17.36
CA GLY A 188 -6.77 20.96 -16.55
C GLY A 188 -7.42 21.46 -15.26
N TRP A 189 -8.66 21.94 -15.31
CA TRP A 189 -9.36 22.37 -14.10
C TRP A 189 -9.74 21.21 -13.20
N SER A 190 -10.13 20.06 -13.75
CA SER A 190 -10.44 18.87 -12.95
C SER A 190 -9.25 18.45 -12.08
N VAL A 191 -8.03 18.40 -12.67
CA VAL A 191 -6.81 18.06 -11.93
C VAL A 191 -6.43 19.16 -10.91
N ARG A 192 -6.57 20.45 -11.26
CA ARG A 192 -6.29 21.56 -10.33
C ARG A 192 -7.22 21.55 -9.12
N ILE A 193 -8.50 21.29 -9.31
CA ILE A 193 -9.48 21.21 -8.21
C ILE A 193 -9.05 20.10 -7.23
N ILE A 194 -8.69 18.91 -7.73
CA ILE A 194 -8.14 17.84 -6.87
C ILE A 194 -6.87 18.31 -6.17
N GLY A 195 -5.97 19.00 -6.87
CA GLY A 195 -4.77 19.58 -6.28
C GLY A 195 -5.04 20.56 -5.14
N PHE A 196 -6.03 21.45 -5.30
CA PHE A 196 -6.46 22.39 -4.27
C PHE A 196 -7.15 21.70 -3.09
N LEU A 197 -7.89 20.61 -3.32
CA LEU A 197 -8.49 19.80 -2.24
C LEU A 197 -7.43 19.04 -1.43
N ILE A 198 -6.38 18.55 -2.09
CA ILE A 198 -5.28 17.82 -1.44
C ILE A 198 -4.37 18.76 -0.66
N MET A 199 -4.18 20.00 -1.11
CA MET A 199 -3.27 20.97 -0.47
C MET A 199 -3.49 21.17 1.04
N PRO A 200 -4.70 21.44 1.56
CA PRO A 200 -4.92 21.59 3.01
C PRO A 200 -4.73 20.27 3.77
N ILE A 201 -5.10 19.13 3.17
CA ILE A 201 -4.91 17.80 3.77
C ILE A 201 -3.41 17.48 3.90
N MET A 202 -2.63 17.82 2.87
CA MET A 202 -1.19 17.67 2.85
C MET A 202 -0.49 18.62 3.84
N ALA A 203 -0.98 19.86 3.96
CA ALA A 203 -0.48 20.81 4.96
C ALA A 203 -0.72 20.30 6.39
N PHE A 204 -1.92 19.79 6.67
CA PHE A 204 -2.24 19.13 7.93
C PHE A 204 -1.27 17.98 8.22
N ALA A 205 -1.01 17.11 7.25
CA ALA A 205 -0.05 16.02 7.40
C ALA A 205 1.38 16.52 7.71
N CYS A 206 1.86 17.56 7.01
CA CYS A 206 3.19 18.13 7.23
C CYS A 206 3.40 18.74 8.63
N LEU A 207 2.31 19.19 9.26
CA LEU A 207 2.32 19.76 10.61
C LEU A 207 2.19 18.69 11.70
N THR A 208 1.43 17.64 11.44
CA THR A 208 1.09 16.61 12.43
C THR A 208 2.05 15.43 12.44
N VAL A 209 2.54 14.99 11.27
CA VAL A 209 3.49 13.87 11.19
C VAL A 209 4.84 14.33 11.73
N ASN A 210 5.29 13.66 12.80
CA ASN A 210 6.57 13.96 13.42
C ASN A 210 7.26 12.68 13.88
N ARG A 211 8.59 12.69 13.89
CA ARG A 211 9.36 11.60 14.52
C ARG A 211 9.26 11.72 16.04
N ARG A 212 9.33 10.58 16.72
CA ARG A 212 9.44 10.53 18.19
C ARG A 212 10.88 10.26 18.62
N LEU A 213 11.52 9.27 17.99
CA LEU A 213 12.85 8.81 18.39
C LEU A 213 13.95 9.74 17.84
N PRO A 214 15.13 9.81 18.50
CA PRO A 214 16.26 10.55 17.97
C PRO A 214 16.77 9.93 16.66
N PRO A 215 17.55 10.69 15.86
CA PRO A 215 18.13 10.19 14.63
C PRO A 215 18.85 8.85 14.81
N SER A 216 18.67 7.94 13.86
CA SER A 216 19.53 6.77 13.75
C SER A 216 20.93 7.17 13.25
N THR A 217 21.94 6.52 13.81
CA THR A 217 23.33 6.57 13.33
C THR A 217 23.68 5.39 12.44
N SER A 218 22.72 4.49 12.17
CA SER A 218 22.92 3.28 11.38
C SER A 218 23.24 3.60 9.90
N PRO A 219 23.91 2.66 9.20
CA PRO A 219 24.13 2.77 7.77
C PRO A 219 22.81 2.96 7.00
N PHE A 220 22.89 3.62 5.85
CA PHE A 220 21.71 3.90 5.01
C PHE A 220 21.04 2.62 4.49
N TRP A 221 21.83 1.57 4.30
CA TRP A 221 21.36 0.26 3.93
C TRP A 221 21.91 -0.75 4.92
N ILE A 222 21.09 -1.71 5.35
CA ILE A 222 21.46 -2.72 6.36
C ILE A 222 21.41 -4.10 5.68
N PRO A 223 22.41 -4.48 4.86
CA PRO A 223 22.39 -5.78 4.18
C PRO A 223 22.37 -6.96 5.14
N SER A 224 22.89 -6.79 6.37
CA SER A 224 22.82 -7.81 7.42
C SER A 224 21.38 -8.18 7.80
N ALA A 225 20.41 -7.27 7.63
CA ALA A 225 19.01 -7.55 7.89
C ALA A 225 18.47 -8.66 6.97
N LEU A 226 18.93 -8.72 5.71
CA LEU A 226 18.53 -9.76 4.75
C LEU A 226 19.03 -11.15 5.12
N LYS A 227 20.04 -11.25 6.00
CA LYS A 227 20.52 -12.53 6.54
C LYS A 227 19.66 -13.03 7.69
N GLU A 228 18.79 -12.19 8.25
CA GLU A 228 17.87 -12.58 9.31
C GLU A 228 16.65 -13.27 8.70
N ALA A 229 16.49 -14.57 8.96
CA ALA A 229 15.45 -15.40 8.35
C ALA A 229 14.04 -14.79 8.50
N LYS A 230 13.73 -14.19 9.65
CA LYS A 230 12.43 -13.52 9.88
C LYS A 230 12.17 -12.41 8.86
N PHE A 231 13.16 -11.54 8.64
CA PHE A 231 13.01 -10.41 7.72
C PHE A 231 12.96 -10.87 6.26
N ALA A 232 13.86 -11.79 5.87
CA ALA A 232 13.88 -12.36 4.54
C ALA A 232 12.56 -13.06 4.18
N LEU A 233 12.01 -13.87 5.08
CA LEU A 233 10.74 -14.56 4.85
C LEU A 233 9.54 -13.61 4.77
N LEU A 234 9.53 -12.51 5.54
CA LEU A 234 8.49 -11.47 5.40
C LEU A 234 8.57 -10.77 4.04
N ILE A 235 9.77 -10.49 3.53
CA ILE A 235 9.94 -9.90 2.19
C ILE A 235 9.43 -10.85 1.12
N VAL A 236 9.83 -12.13 1.18
CA VAL A 236 9.38 -13.16 0.24
C VAL A 236 7.86 -13.34 0.31
N SER A 237 7.31 -13.38 1.53
CA SER A 237 5.87 -13.45 1.77
C SER A 237 5.12 -12.29 1.11
N LEU A 238 5.53 -11.05 1.38
CA LEU A 238 4.91 -9.86 0.81
C LEU A 238 5.08 -9.79 -0.70
N PHE A 239 6.24 -10.19 -1.23
CA PHE A 239 6.51 -10.25 -2.67
C PHE A 239 5.49 -11.15 -3.38
N PHE A 240 5.31 -12.39 -2.91
CA PHE A 240 4.34 -13.32 -3.51
C PHE A 240 2.88 -12.85 -3.32
N MET A 241 2.54 -12.27 -2.16
CA MET A 241 1.22 -11.67 -1.95
C MET A 241 0.93 -10.53 -2.93
N PHE A 242 1.92 -9.67 -3.21
CA PHE A 242 1.76 -8.59 -4.19
C PHE A 242 1.54 -9.11 -5.61
N ILE A 243 2.21 -10.18 -6.05
CA ILE A 243 1.96 -10.76 -7.38
C ILE A 243 0.47 -11.11 -7.54
N GLY A 244 -0.14 -11.73 -6.52
CA GLY A 244 -1.53 -12.18 -6.58
C GLY A 244 -2.59 -11.11 -6.31
N MET A 245 -2.35 -10.24 -5.32
CA MET A 245 -3.35 -9.28 -4.82
C MET A 245 -3.84 -8.29 -5.89
N PHE A 246 -3.00 -7.93 -6.86
CA PHE A 246 -3.36 -6.96 -7.88
C PHE A 246 -4.33 -7.48 -8.95
N PHE A 247 -4.45 -8.80 -9.15
CA PHE A 247 -5.37 -9.36 -10.14
C PHE A 247 -6.83 -8.91 -9.97
N PRO A 248 -7.49 -9.17 -8.82
CA PRO A 248 -8.87 -8.73 -8.65
C PRO A 248 -9.00 -7.20 -8.69
N LEU A 249 -8.00 -6.46 -8.21
CA LEU A 249 -8.01 -4.98 -8.24
C LEU A 249 -8.10 -4.42 -9.66
N PHE A 250 -7.48 -5.07 -10.66
CA PHE A 250 -7.50 -4.58 -12.05
C PHE A 250 -8.60 -5.20 -12.90
N TYR A 251 -8.93 -6.48 -12.68
CA TYR A 251 -9.80 -7.23 -13.60
C TYR A 251 -11.27 -7.33 -13.16
N ILE A 252 -11.63 -6.97 -11.92
CA ILE A 252 -13.04 -6.99 -11.48
C ILE A 252 -13.97 -6.19 -12.41
N PRO A 253 -13.66 -4.93 -12.80
CA PRO A 253 -14.57 -4.15 -13.64
C PRO A 253 -14.77 -4.78 -15.03
N SER A 254 -13.68 -5.21 -15.67
CA SER A 254 -13.72 -5.86 -17.00
C SER A 254 -14.45 -7.20 -16.94
N TYR A 255 -14.22 -8.00 -15.90
CA TYR A 255 -14.93 -9.25 -15.68
C TYR A 255 -16.44 -9.01 -15.47
N ALA A 256 -16.81 -7.99 -14.69
CA ALA A 256 -18.20 -7.64 -14.47
C ALA A 256 -18.92 -7.24 -15.77
N VAL A 257 -18.28 -6.42 -16.60
CA VAL A 257 -18.83 -6.05 -17.93
C VAL A 257 -18.96 -7.28 -18.83
N SER A 258 -17.99 -8.21 -18.80
CA SER A 258 -18.09 -9.47 -19.55
C SER A 258 -19.26 -10.37 -19.08
N ARG A 259 -19.78 -10.13 -17.88
CA ARG A 259 -20.98 -10.78 -17.30
C ARG A 259 -22.23 -9.91 -17.42
N SER A 260 -22.25 -8.97 -18.35
CA SER A 260 -23.38 -8.08 -18.65
C SER A 260 -23.74 -7.07 -17.55
N MET A 261 -22.83 -6.79 -16.61
CA MET A 261 -22.98 -5.65 -15.71
C MET A 261 -22.83 -4.34 -16.50
N SER A 262 -23.63 -3.32 -16.16
CA SER A 262 -23.47 -2.00 -16.78
C SER A 262 -22.10 -1.40 -16.46
N ALA A 263 -21.51 -0.68 -17.43
CA ALA A 263 -20.21 -0.03 -17.26
C ALA A 263 -20.19 0.96 -16.07
N THR A 264 -21.31 1.63 -15.82
CA THR A 264 -21.48 2.52 -14.66
C THR A 264 -21.37 1.75 -13.35
N LEU A 265 -22.04 0.61 -13.22
CA LEU A 265 -22.01 -0.19 -11.99
C LEU A 265 -20.67 -0.90 -11.80
N SER A 266 -20.04 -1.37 -12.88
CA SER A 266 -18.72 -2.00 -12.82
C SER A 266 -17.64 -1.03 -12.33
N GLY A 267 -17.74 0.25 -12.70
CA GLY A 267 -16.87 1.31 -12.18
C GLY A 267 -17.00 1.51 -10.65
N TYR A 268 -18.18 1.30 -10.08
CA TYR A 268 -18.38 1.39 -8.62
C TYR A 268 -17.83 0.18 -7.86
N LEU A 269 -17.52 -0.95 -8.51
CA LEU A 269 -16.96 -2.12 -7.82
C LEU A 269 -15.61 -1.82 -7.15
N LEU A 270 -14.77 -0.97 -7.76
CA LEU A 270 -13.52 -0.52 -7.15
C LEU A 270 -13.76 0.40 -5.94
N ALA A 271 -14.80 1.21 -5.98
CA ALA A 271 -15.19 2.04 -4.83
C ALA A 271 -15.69 1.16 -3.68
N ILE A 272 -16.51 0.14 -3.97
CA ILE A 272 -16.99 -0.84 -2.98
C ILE A 272 -15.81 -1.62 -2.37
N LEU A 273 -14.86 -2.05 -3.22
CA LEU A 273 -13.64 -2.72 -2.80
C LEU A 273 -12.83 -1.84 -1.84
N ASN A 274 -12.58 -0.58 -2.21
CA ASN A 274 -11.87 0.35 -1.34
C ASN A 274 -12.64 0.65 -0.04
N ALA A 275 -13.97 0.76 -0.09
CA ALA A 275 -14.79 0.93 1.12
C ALA A 275 -14.60 -0.24 2.08
N ALA A 276 -14.70 -1.47 1.61
CA ALA A 276 -14.47 -2.65 2.42
C ALA A 276 -13.00 -2.76 2.89
N SER A 277 -12.04 -2.38 2.04
CA SER A 277 -10.61 -2.36 2.37
C SER A 277 -10.27 -1.42 3.52
N THR A 278 -11.02 -0.32 3.67
CA THR A 278 -10.89 0.58 4.82
C THR A 278 -11.09 -0.19 6.14
N PHE A 279 -12.15 -1.00 6.23
CA PHE A 279 -12.42 -1.86 7.39
C PHE A 279 -11.43 -3.02 7.48
N GLY A 280 -11.04 -3.59 6.34
CA GLY A 280 -10.03 -4.63 6.22
C GLY A 280 -8.63 -4.23 6.68
N ARG A 281 -8.32 -2.93 6.71
CA ARG A 281 -7.05 -2.41 7.25
C ARG A 281 -7.12 -2.16 8.76
N VAL A 282 -8.25 -1.63 9.24
CA VAL A 282 -8.42 -1.20 10.64
C VAL A 282 -8.76 -2.37 11.55
N ILE A 283 -9.79 -3.16 11.22
CA ILE A 283 -10.29 -4.23 12.11
C ILE A 283 -9.21 -5.29 12.32
N PRO A 284 -8.59 -5.87 11.27
CA PRO A 284 -7.50 -6.82 11.44
C PRO A 284 -6.27 -6.22 12.11
N GLY A 285 -6.00 -4.92 11.96
CA GLY A 285 -4.96 -4.22 12.72
C GLY A 285 -5.24 -4.18 14.22
N ILE A 286 -6.47 -3.90 14.63
CA ILE A 286 -6.90 -3.95 16.04
C ILE A 286 -6.80 -5.39 16.58
N LEU A 287 -7.18 -6.38 15.77
CA LEU A 287 -7.06 -7.80 16.14
C LEU A 287 -5.59 -8.24 16.22
N ALA A 288 -4.73 -7.72 15.34
CA ALA A 288 -3.29 -8.01 15.31
C ALA A 288 -2.59 -7.60 16.61
N ASP A 289 -2.97 -6.47 17.21
CA ASP A 289 -2.42 -6.05 18.50
C ASP A 289 -2.82 -6.99 19.66
N LYS A 290 -3.90 -7.79 19.52
CA LYS A 290 -4.36 -8.77 20.53
C LYS A 290 -3.88 -10.19 20.25
N PHE A 291 -3.91 -10.61 18.99
CA PHE A 291 -3.69 -11.99 18.57
C PHE A 291 -2.30 -12.22 17.95
N GLY A 292 -1.52 -11.17 17.71
CA GLY A 292 -0.19 -11.23 17.11
C GLY A 292 -0.17 -10.64 15.69
N ARG A 293 0.87 -9.85 15.39
CA ARG A 293 1.00 -9.11 14.12
C ARG A 293 1.28 -10.06 12.95
N LEU A 294 2.06 -11.11 13.19
CA LEU A 294 2.34 -12.13 12.17
C LEU A 294 1.12 -13.01 11.88
N ASN A 295 0.31 -13.29 12.91
CA ASN A 295 -0.91 -14.10 12.75
C ASN A 295 -1.93 -13.38 11.87
N ALA A 296 -2.16 -12.10 12.11
CA ALA A 296 -3.05 -11.30 11.28
C ALA A 296 -2.56 -11.20 9.83
N PHE A 297 -1.25 -11.01 9.61
CA PHE A 297 -0.67 -10.96 8.27
C PHE A 297 -0.83 -12.27 7.51
N MET A 298 -0.56 -13.40 8.17
CA MET A 298 -0.77 -14.74 7.60
C MET A 298 -2.24 -15.00 7.24
N VAL A 299 -3.16 -14.79 8.19
CA VAL A 299 -4.60 -14.99 7.96
C VAL A 299 -5.09 -14.10 6.83
N GLY A 300 -4.62 -12.86 6.78
CA GLY A 300 -4.89 -11.91 5.70
C GLY A 300 -4.51 -12.44 4.32
N GLY A 301 -3.28 -12.94 4.17
CA GLY A 301 -2.80 -13.52 2.91
C GLY A 301 -3.56 -14.77 2.47
N ILE A 302 -3.81 -15.71 3.40
CA ILE A 302 -4.51 -16.97 3.10
C ILE A 302 -5.97 -16.70 2.72
N THR A 303 -6.68 -15.86 3.49
CA THR A 303 -8.07 -15.52 3.19
C THR A 303 -8.20 -14.74 1.88
N THR A 304 -7.26 -13.84 1.58
CA THR A 304 -7.20 -13.15 0.28
C THR A 304 -7.03 -14.15 -0.86
N ALA A 305 -6.13 -15.13 -0.72
CA ALA A 305 -5.90 -16.16 -1.73
C ALA A 305 -7.15 -17.02 -2.00
N ILE A 306 -7.85 -17.45 -0.93
CA ILE A 306 -9.11 -18.21 -1.04
C ILE A 306 -10.14 -17.41 -1.84
N VAL A 307 -10.30 -16.12 -1.53
CA VAL A 307 -11.24 -15.26 -2.24
C VAL A 307 -10.81 -15.08 -3.70
N ILE A 308 -9.51 -14.98 -3.99
CA ILE A 308 -9.01 -14.92 -5.38
C ILE A 308 -9.37 -16.20 -6.14
N PHE A 309 -9.24 -17.40 -5.54
CA PHE A 309 -9.67 -18.65 -6.19
C PHE A 309 -11.17 -18.68 -6.51
N CYS A 310 -11.98 -17.99 -5.71
CA CYS A 310 -13.42 -17.88 -5.92
C CYS A 310 -13.84 -16.83 -6.97
N PHE A 311 -12.90 -16.16 -7.66
CA PHE A 311 -13.20 -15.05 -8.59
C PHE A 311 -14.28 -15.41 -9.63
N ASN A 312 -14.17 -16.59 -10.25
CA ASN A 312 -15.08 -17.01 -11.32
C ASN A 312 -16.45 -17.49 -10.83
N LEU A 313 -16.65 -17.66 -9.52
CA LEU A 313 -17.94 -18.06 -8.93
C LEU A 313 -18.94 -16.90 -8.90
N ALA A 314 -18.45 -15.66 -8.88
CA ALA A 314 -19.30 -14.47 -8.94
C ALA A 314 -19.74 -14.21 -10.39
N THR A 315 -21.00 -14.53 -10.71
CA THR A 315 -21.55 -14.38 -12.07
C THR A 315 -22.68 -13.38 -12.16
N THR A 316 -23.30 -13.01 -11.05
CA THR A 316 -24.41 -12.06 -10.98
C THR A 316 -23.94 -10.70 -10.47
N ASN A 317 -24.72 -9.64 -10.74
CA ASN A 317 -24.39 -8.30 -10.24
C ASN A 317 -24.24 -8.27 -8.71
N ALA A 318 -25.17 -8.91 -7.99
CA ALA A 318 -25.09 -9.03 -6.53
C ALA A 318 -23.86 -9.83 -6.09
N GLY A 319 -23.56 -10.95 -6.78
CA GLY A 319 -22.38 -11.77 -6.50
C GLY A 319 -21.07 -11.01 -6.66
N LEU A 320 -20.95 -10.18 -7.71
CA LEU A 320 -19.77 -9.35 -7.98
C LEU A 320 -19.62 -8.19 -6.98
N ILE A 321 -20.73 -7.61 -6.52
CA ILE A 321 -20.72 -6.60 -5.44
C ILE A 321 -20.22 -7.22 -4.13
N VAL A 322 -20.76 -8.38 -3.75
CA VAL A 322 -20.33 -9.12 -2.55
C VAL A 322 -18.87 -9.54 -2.68
N TYR A 323 -18.47 -10.06 -3.84
CA TYR A 323 -17.09 -10.42 -4.13
C TYR A 323 -16.14 -9.24 -3.92
N SER A 324 -16.48 -8.07 -4.48
CA SER A 324 -15.69 -6.84 -4.38
C SER A 324 -15.53 -6.38 -2.93
N ALA A 325 -16.59 -6.49 -2.13
CA ALA A 325 -16.52 -6.19 -0.69
C ALA A 325 -15.61 -7.18 0.06
N VAL A 326 -15.78 -8.48 -0.17
CA VAL A 326 -15.01 -9.52 0.53
C VAL A 326 -13.52 -9.43 0.18
N ILE A 327 -13.17 -9.31 -1.11
CA ILE A 327 -11.77 -9.16 -1.54
C ILE A 327 -11.18 -7.85 -1.06
N GLY A 328 -11.96 -6.76 -1.01
CA GLY A 328 -11.53 -5.48 -0.45
C GLY A 328 -11.13 -5.63 1.02
N PHE A 329 -12.00 -6.26 1.81
CA PHE A 329 -11.77 -6.51 3.22
C PHE A 329 -10.53 -7.40 3.46
N THR A 330 -10.41 -8.54 2.77
CA THR A 330 -9.29 -9.46 2.97
C THR A 330 -7.98 -8.87 2.46
N SER A 331 -7.94 -8.31 1.24
CA SER A 331 -6.72 -7.72 0.68
C SER A 331 -6.22 -6.49 1.45
N GLY A 332 -7.12 -5.73 2.10
CA GLY A 332 -6.76 -4.60 2.94
C GLY A 332 -5.78 -4.98 4.06
N THR A 333 -5.82 -6.21 4.53
CA THR A 333 -4.94 -6.71 5.60
C THR A 333 -3.47 -6.83 5.20
N ILE A 334 -3.18 -6.99 3.90
CA ILE A 334 -1.83 -7.35 3.43
C ILE A 334 -0.85 -6.20 3.68
N ILE A 335 -1.20 -4.97 3.27
CA ILE A 335 -0.29 -3.81 3.39
C ILE A 335 -0.16 -3.37 4.85
N SER A 336 -1.26 -3.26 5.60
CA SER A 336 -1.22 -2.86 7.01
C SER A 336 -0.57 -3.95 7.87
N GLY A 337 -0.87 -5.21 7.59
CA GLY A 337 -0.30 -6.38 8.25
C GLY A 337 1.20 -6.51 7.99
N ALA A 338 1.65 -6.34 6.74
CA ALA A 338 3.07 -6.37 6.42
C ALA A 338 3.85 -5.24 7.12
N SER A 339 3.30 -4.03 7.11
CA SER A 339 3.89 -2.88 7.82
C SER A 339 4.01 -3.18 9.32
N ALA A 340 2.95 -3.73 9.93
CA ALA A 340 2.98 -4.15 11.33
C ALA A 340 3.98 -5.30 11.58
N ALA A 341 4.08 -6.28 10.69
CA ALA A 341 5.01 -7.40 10.80
C ALA A 341 6.47 -6.93 10.74
N PHE A 342 6.81 -5.99 9.85
CA PHE A 342 8.16 -5.43 9.76
C PHE A 342 8.60 -4.70 11.03
N THR A 343 7.67 -4.25 11.89
CA THR A 343 8.02 -3.66 13.20
C THR A 343 8.71 -4.65 14.16
N LEU A 344 8.67 -5.95 13.88
CA LEU A 344 9.23 -7.02 14.71
C LEU A 344 10.67 -7.42 14.31
N CYS A 345 11.22 -6.78 13.28
CA CYS A 345 12.53 -7.10 12.71
C CYS A 345 13.67 -6.21 13.23
N PRO A 346 13.51 -4.87 13.34
CA PRO A 346 14.59 -4.01 13.84
C PRO A 346 15.03 -4.39 15.26
N LYS A 347 16.34 -4.46 15.47
CA LYS A 347 16.94 -4.57 16.82
C LYS A 347 16.92 -3.22 17.55
N ASP A 348 17.12 -2.15 16.78
CA ASP A 348 16.97 -0.77 17.26
C ASP A 348 15.68 -0.17 16.66
N PRO A 349 14.73 0.30 17.49
CA PRO A 349 13.51 0.97 17.03
C PRO A 349 13.76 2.21 16.16
N ARG A 350 14.97 2.79 16.19
CA ARG A 350 15.36 3.92 15.34
C ARG A 350 15.55 3.53 13.87
N ASP A 351 15.73 2.24 13.56
CA ASP A 351 15.94 1.72 12.21
C ASP A 351 14.64 1.23 11.55
N MET A 352 13.48 1.55 12.14
CA MET A 352 12.18 1.12 11.65
C MET A 352 11.90 1.55 10.20
N GLY A 353 12.27 2.78 9.83
CA GLY A 353 12.07 3.28 8.48
C GLY A 353 12.89 2.50 7.46
N THR A 354 14.14 2.19 7.78
CA THR A 354 15.04 1.40 6.94
C THR A 354 14.47 0.00 6.72
N TYR A 355 14.07 -0.72 7.77
CA TYR A 355 13.50 -2.07 7.61
C TYR A 355 12.20 -2.09 6.81
N MET A 356 11.25 -1.18 7.10
CA MET A 356 9.99 -1.09 6.36
C MET A 356 10.23 -0.69 4.90
N GLY A 357 11.09 0.31 4.67
CA GLY A 357 11.42 0.82 3.34
C GLY A 357 12.13 -0.21 2.47
N MET A 358 13.16 -0.88 3.02
CA MET A 358 13.86 -1.99 2.35
C MET A 358 12.90 -3.13 2.01
N GLY A 359 12.05 -3.52 2.97
CA GLY A 359 11.15 -4.64 2.80
C GLY A 359 10.12 -4.41 1.70
N ILE A 360 9.44 -3.26 1.73
CA ILE A 360 8.43 -2.93 0.72
C ILE A 360 9.06 -2.65 -0.66
N ALA A 361 10.23 -2.00 -0.71
CA ALA A 361 10.92 -1.75 -1.98
C ALA A 361 11.36 -3.05 -2.67
N LEU A 362 11.87 -4.03 -1.93
CA LEU A 362 12.19 -5.35 -2.50
C LEU A 362 10.94 -6.11 -2.94
N SER A 363 9.85 -6.02 -2.18
CA SER A 363 8.57 -6.62 -2.59
C SER A 363 7.93 -5.91 -3.80
N SER A 364 8.30 -4.66 -4.11
CA SER A 364 7.71 -3.88 -5.20
C SER A 364 7.95 -4.45 -6.60
N PHE A 365 9.04 -5.20 -6.80
CA PHE A 365 9.29 -5.87 -8.08
C PHE A 365 8.15 -6.84 -8.46
N ALA A 366 7.43 -7.37 -7.47
CA ALA A 366 6.23 -8.17 -7.69
C ALA A 366 5.14 -7.42 -8.47
N THR A 367 5.00 -6.10 -8.25
CA THR A 367 3.97 -5.29 -8.92
C THR A 367 4.29 -5.05 -10.39
N LEU A 368 5.55 -5.24 -10.81
CA LEU A 368 5.95 -5.24 -12.22
C LEU A 368 5.73 -6.61 -12.89
N ILE A 369 5.63 -7.68 -12.11
CA ILE A 369 5.48 -9.05 -12.64
C ILE A 369 4.00 -9.42 -12.73
N GLY A 370 3.23 -9.18 -11.66
CA GLY A 370 1.85 -9.64 -11.53
C GLY A 370 0.93 -9.17 -12.67
N PRO A 371 0.73 -7.86 -12.88
CA PRO A 371 -0.18 -7.36 -13.90
C PRO A 371 0.17 -7.81 -15.33
N PRO A 372 1.43 -7.75 -15.81
CA PRO A 372 1.77 -8.26 -17.15
C PRO A 372 1.53 -9.77 -17.32
N VAL A 373 1.87 -10.58 -16.31
CA VAL A 373 1.61 -12.04 -16.37
C VAL A 373 0.10 -12.30 -16.43
N ASN A 374 -0.68 -11.63 -15.59
CA ASN A 374 -2.14 -11.73 -15.62
C ASN A 374 -2.72 -11.31 -16.97
N GLY A 375 -2.23 -10.22 -17.57
CA GLY A 375 -2.63 -9.77 -18.90
C GLY A 375 -2.32 -10.77 -20.00
N ALA A 376 -1.14 -11.38 -19.96
CA ALA A 376 -0.75 -12.43 -20.89
C ALA A 376 -1.65 -13.67 -20.77
N LEU A 377 -1.96 -14.09 -19.53
CA LEU A 377 -2.87 -15.21 -19.28
C LEU A 377 -4.28 -14.93 -19.79
N VAL A 378 -4.86 -13.77 -19.46
CA VAL A 378 -6.21 -13.39 -19.93
C VAL A 378 -6.26 -13.32 -21.46
N LYS A 379 -5.22 -12.77 -22.10
CA LYS A 379 -5.13 -12.68 -23.57
C LYS A 379 -5.00 -14.04 -24.24
N HIS A 380 -4.20 -14.95 -23.68
CA HIS A 380 -3.93 -16.25 -24.29
C HIS A 380 -5.11 -17.21 -24.16
N TYR A 381 -5.74 -17.27 -22.99
CA TYR A 381 -6.83 -18.21 -22.70
C TYR A 381 -8.23 -17.63 -22.97
N GLY A 382 -8.35 -16.31 -23.19
CA GLY A 382 -9.63 -15.65 -23.47
C GLY A 382 -10.59 -15.60 -22.27
N GLY A 383 -10.10 -15.91 -21.07
CA GLY A 383 -10.87 -15.97 -19.83
C GLY A 383 -10.06 -15.50 -18.62
N TYR A 384 -10.71 -15.49 -17.46
CA TYR A 384 -10.13 -14.98 -16.20
C TYR A 384 -9.71 -16.09 -15.23
N SER A 385 -9.96 -17.37 -15.58
CA SER A 385 -9.73 -18.53 -14.71
C SER A 385 -8.26 -18.76 -14.42
N GLU A 386 -7.43 -18.79 -15.44
CA GLU A 386 -6.01 -19.09 -15.36
C GLU A 386 -5.27 -17.99 -14.61
N ALA A 387 -5.62 -16.73 -14.88
CA ALA A 387 -5.08 -15.57 -14.17
C ALA A 387 -5.51 -15.53 -12.69
N SER A 388 -6.76 -15.91 -12.40
CA SER A 388 -7.27 -16.08 -11.03
C SER A 388 -6.53 -17.20 -10.30
N ILE A 389 -6.35 -18.36 -10.92
CA ILE A 389 -5.64 -19.50 -10.31
C ILE A 389 -4.18 -19.13 -10.04
N PHE A 390 -3.47 -18.57 -11.03
CA PHE A 390 -2.10 -18.09 -10.87
C PHE A 390 -1.99 -17.11 -9.69
N SER A 391 -2.85 -16.09 -9.68
CA SER A 391 -2.85 -15.06 -8.64
C SER A 391 -3.21 -15.61 -7.26
N GLY A 392 -4.15 -16.54 -7.20
CA GLY A 392 -4.52 -17.24 -5.97
C GLY A 392 -3.36 -18.07 -5.43
N VAL A 393 -2.66 -18.83 -6.27
CA VAL A 393 -1.47 -19.61 -5.89
C VAL A 393 -0.37 -18.69 -5.37
N MET A 394 -0.05 -17.61 -6.09
CA MET A 394 0.98 -16.66 -5.65
C MET A 394 0.63 -16.04 -4.30
N CYS A 395 -0.61 -15.60 -4.10
CA CYS A 395 -1.06 -15.05 -2.82
C CYS A 395 -1.02 -16.10 -1.70
N PHE A 396 -1.41 -17.36 -2.00
CA PHE A 396 -1.38 -18.46 -1.06
C PHE A 396 0.04 -18.81 -0.63
N THR A 397 0.98 -18.87 -1.58
CA THR A 397 2.42 -19.03 -1.33
C THR A 397 2.94 -17.92 -0.42
N GLY A 398 2.53 -16.67 -0.65
CA GLY A 398 2.85 -15.55 0.24
C GLY A 398 2.33 -15.78 1.67
N GLY A 399 1.08 -16.22 1.82
CA GLY A 399 0.49 -16.60 3.12
C GLY A 399 1.23 -17.73 3.82
N PHE A 400 1.69 -18.73 3.06
CA PHE A 400 2.49 -19.83 3.58
C PHE A 400 3.85 -19.36 4.09
N PHE A 401 4.53 -18.43 3.42
CA PHE A 401 5.78 -17.85 3.93
C PHE A 401 5.56 -16.99 5.19
N ALA A 402 4.42 -16.32 5.33
CA ALA A 402 4.04 -15.65 6.58
C ALA A 402 3.85 -16.66 7.73
N LEU A 403 3.19 -17.79 7.45
CA LEU A 403 3.06 -18.91 8.39
C LEU A 403 4.43 -19.48 8.78
N ALA A 404 5.31 -19.71 7.79
CA ALA A 404 6.67 -20.20 8.04
C ALA A 404 7.47 -19.23 8.92
N THR A 405 7.35 -17.93 8.67
CA THR A 405 7.94 -16.88 9.52
C THR A 405 7.45 -17.01 10.96
N LYS A 406 6.14 -17.21 11.15
CA LYS A 406 5.55 -17.40 12.47
C LYS A 406 6.06 -18.67 13.15
N ALA A 407 6.14 -19.78 12.43
CA ALA A 407 6.63 -21.06 12.96
C ALA A 407 8.09 -20.98 13.44
N MET A 408 8.90 -20.10 12.84
CA MET A 408 10.27 -19.84 13.28
C MET A 408 10.38 -18.93 14.52
N THR A 409 9.28 -18.31 14.96
CA THR A 409 9.32 -17.50 16.18
C THR A 409 9.32 -18.39 17.43
N PRO A 410 10.01 -18.00 18.52
CA PRO A 410 10.06 -18.80 19.74
C PRO A 410 8.69 -19.08 20.36
N GLN A 411 7.68 -18.25 20.09
CA GLN A 411 6.32 -18.44 20.61
C GLN A 411 5.49 -19.47 19.82
N GLY A 412 6.01 -20.00 18.69
CA GLY A 412 5.32 -20.97 17.83
C GLY A 412 4.08 -20.39 17.12
N ILE A 413 3.33 -21.27 16.43
CA ILE A 413 2.19 -20.88 15.58
C ILE A 413 1.06 -20.22 16.38
N PHE A 414 0.80 -20.67 17.61
CA PHE A 414 -0.25 -20.14 18.48
C PHE A 414 0.21 -18.99 19.39
N GLY A 415 1.48 -18.60 19.30
CA GLY A 415 2.06 -17.53 20.11
C GLY A 415 1.51 -16.15 19.77
N ARG A 416 1.48 -15.23 20.75
CA ARG A 416 1.23 -13.80 20.51
C ARG A 416 2.55 -13.13 20.08
N THR A 417 2.71 -12.97 18.78
CA THR A 417 3.81 -12.23 18.14
C THR A 417 3.30 -11.56 16.89
#